data_AF-A0A956X083-F1
#
_entry.id   AF-A0A956X083-F1
#
_cell.length_a   1.000
_cell.length_b   1.000
_cell.length_c   1.000
_cell.angle_alpha   90.00
_cell.angle_beta   90.00
_cell.angle_gamma   90.00
#
_symmetry.space_group_name_H-M   'P 1'
#
loop_
_entity.id
_entity.type
_entity.pdbx_description
1 polymer ?
#
loop_
_entity_poly.entity_id
_entity_poly.type
_entity_poly.pdbx_seq_one_letter_code
_entity_poly.pdbx_strand_id
1 'polypeptide(L)'
;MRLGGSWGDVPVTADDRKRAVAAVAAALENGINFFDHADIYGSPVHGCEARFAEALQLTPSQRAEITLQSKAGIVTEGPYFDFSYDHIIEAVHGSLAALRTDYLDILLL
;
A
#
# COMPACT_ATOMS: atom_id res chain seq x y z
N MET A 1 10.27 4.20 -1.28
CA MET A 1 10.32 3.30 -2.46
C MET A 1 9.31 3.80 -3.49
N ARG A 2 9.64 3.93 -4.79
CA ARG A 2 8.68 4.40 -5.83
C ARG A 2 7.72 3.27 -6.27
N LEU A 3 7.01 2.66 -5.33
CA LEU A 3 6.03 1.60 -5.62
C LEU A 3 4.86 2.12 -6.49
N GLY A 4 4.45 3.37 -6.26
CA GLY A 4 3.31 3.99 -6.95
C GLY A 4 3.62 4.77 -8.22
N GLY A 5 4.89 4.82 -8.65
CA GLY A 5 5.33 5.78 -9.66
C GLY A 5 5.47 7.20 -9.09
N SER A 6 5.32 8.20 -9.95
CA SER A 6 5.32 9.62 -9.57
C SER A 6 3.92 10.07 -9.16
N TRP A 7 3.83 11.11 -8.34
CA TRP A 7 2.56 11.77 -8.07
C TRP A 7 1.95 12.36 -9.36
N GLY A 8 0.61 12.34 -9.44
CA GLY A 8 -0.16 12.78 -10.61
C GLY A 8 -0.43 11.67 -11.63
N ASP A 9 -0.98 12.05 -12.79
CA ASP A 9 -1.38 11.11 -13.85
C ASP A 9 -0.23 10.65 -14.73
N VAL A 10 0.89 10.26 -14.10
CA VAL A 10 2.02 9.66 -14.81
C VAL A 10 1.78 8.16 -14.92
N PRO A 11 1.67 7.59 -16.14
CA PRO A 11 1.43 6.17 -16.30
C PRO A 11 2.57 5.35 -15.69
N VAL A 12 2.22 4.36 -14.89
CA VAL A 12 3.21 3.44 -14.33
C VAL A 12 3.66 2.44 -15.40
N THR A 13 4.96 2.39 -15.62
CA THR A 13 5.57 1.58 -16.67
C THR A 13 5.84 0.14 -16.22
N ALA A 14 6.19 -0.73 -17.16
CA ALA A 14 6.68 -2.08 -16.82
C ALA A 14 8.00 -2.03 -16.03
N ASP A 15 8.82 -1.00 -16.27
CA ASP A 15 10.10 -0.81 -15.61
C ASP A 15 9.94 -0.36 -14.15
N ASP A 16 8.94 0.48 -13.87
CA ASP A 16 8.54 0.82 -12.50
C ASP A 16 8.14 -0.41 -11.69
N ARG A 17 7.37 -1.32 -12.30
CA ARG A 17 6.97 -2.59 -11.68
C ARG A 17 8.19 -3.47 -11.37
N LYS A 18 9.14 -3.59 -12.30
CA LYS A 18 10.38 -4.35 -12.06
C LYS A 18 11.19 -3.75 -10.91
N ARG A 19 11.33 -2.42 -10.87
CA ARG A 19 12.01 -1.72 -9.76
C ARG A 19 11.31 -1.93 -8.42
N ALA A 20 9.98 -1.90 -8.40
CA ALA A 20 9.18 -2.16 -7.21
C ALA A 20 9.48 -3.56 -6.64
N VAL A 21 9.36 -4.60 -7.47
CA VAL A 21 9.67 -5.99 -7.08
C VAL A 21 11.10 -6.11 -6.54
N ALA A 22 12.08 -5.60 -7.30
CA ALA A 22 13.48 -5.68 -6.91
C ALA A 22 13.77 -4.97 -5.58
N ALA A 23 13.14 -3.81 -5.35
CA ALA A 23 13.36 -3.04 -4.14
C ALA A 23 12.75 -3.73 -2.90
N VAL A 24 11.59 -4.38 -3.04
CA VAL A 24 11.00 -5.12 -1.90
C VAL A 24 11.76 -6.41 -1.63
N ALA A 25 12.16 -7.15 -2.66
CA ALA A 25 13.00 -8.34 -2.50
C ALA A 25 14.31 -7.99 -1.76
N ALA A 26 14.99 -6.92 -2.21
CA ALA A 26 16.20 -6.44 -1.54
C ALA A 26 15.95 -6.01 -0.08
N ALA A 27 14.79 -5.42 0.23
CA ALA A 27 14.43 -5.07 1.60
C ALA A 27 14.34 -6.33 2.48
N LEU A 28 13.60 -7.34 2.03
CA LEU A 28 13.45 -8.61 2.74
C LEU A 28 14.79 -9.34 2.91
N GLU A 29 15.63 -9.39 1.87
CA GLU A 29 16.97 -9.98 1.91
C GLU A 29 17.90 -9.30 2.94
N ASN A 30 17.64 -8.03 3.26
CA ASN A 30 18.39 -7.26 4.25
C ASN A 30 17.68 -7.20 5.62
N GLY A 31 16.66 -8.04 5.85
CA GLY A 31 15.94 -8.11 7.12
C GLY A 31 14.99 -6.96 7.38
N ILE A 32 14.68 -6.13 6.38
CA ILE A 32 13.64 -5.10 6.48
C ILE A 32 12.29 -5.79 6.23
N ASN A 33 11.47 -5.82 7.28
CA ASN A 33 10.15 -6.47 7.24
C ASN A 33 8.99 -5.51 7.57
N PHE A 34 9.25 -4.21 7.74
CA PHE A 34 8.23 -3.19 7.96
C PHE A 34 7.94 -2.42 6.68
N PHE A 35 6.67 -2.37 6.27
CA PHE A 35 6.24 -1.65 5.06
C PHE A 35 5.13 -0.66 5.36
N ASP A 36 5.35 0.58 4.93
CA ASP A 36 4.45 1.71 5.11
C ASP A 36 3.63 2.00 3.84
N HIS A 37 2.31 2.08 4.00
CA HIS A 37 1.33 2.39 2.96
C HIS A 37 0.37 3.49 3.40
N ALA A 38 -0.45 3.98 2.47
CA ALA A 38 -1.65 4.78 2.73
C ALA A 38 -2.63 4.54 1.58
N ASP A 39 -3.92 4.65 1.87
CA ASP A 39 -5.00 4.55 0.88
C ASP A 39 -4.77 5.48 -0.32
N ILE A 40 -4.34 6.72 -0.10
CA ILE A 40 -4.14 7.72 -1.15
C ILE A 40 -2.81 7.59 -1.91
N TYR A 41 -1.93 6.64 -1.54
CA TYR A 41 -0.65 6.52 -2.21
C TYR A 41 -0.80 5.90 -3.60
N GLY A 42 -0.42 6.69 -4.62
CA GLY A 42 -0.52 6.29 -6.02
C GLY A 42 -1.88 6.60 -6.63
N SER A 43 -1.95 6.52 -7.96
CA SER A 43 -3.20 6.65 -8.73
C SER A 43 -3.52 5.31 -9.41
N PRO A 44 -4.78 4.82 -9.33
CA PRO A 44 -5.90 5.35 -8.52
C PRO A 44 -5.66 5.15 -7.00
N VAL A 45 -6.61 5.59 -6.15
CA VAL A 45 -6.64 5.28 -4.70
C VAL A 45 -6.43 3.77 -4.50
N HIS A 46 -5.67 3.41 -3.47
CA HIS A 46 -5.11 2.08 -3.19
C HIS A 46 -4.10 1.56 -4.24
N GLY A 47 -3.60 2.44 -5.12
CA GLY A 47 -2.73 2.04 -6.23
C GLY A 47 -1.37 1.50 -5.79
N CYS A 48 -0.72 2.11 -4.80
CA CYS A 48 0.54 1.60 -4.25
C CYS A 48 0.34 0.26 -3.53
N GLU A 49 -0.73 0.13 -2.77
CA GLU A 49 -1.10 -1.09 -2.05
C GLU A 49 -1.31 -2.26 -3.01
N ALA A 50 -2.10 -2.04 -4.07
CA ALA A 50 -2.35 -3.04 -5.11
C ALA A 50 -1.05 -3.50 -5.81
N ARG A 51 -0.16 -2.55 -6.12
CA ARG A 51 1.13 -2.85 -6.77
C ARG A 51 2.08 -3.61 -5.85
N PHE A 52 2.07 -3.32 -4.55
CA PHE A 52 2.85 -4.05 -3.57
C PHE A 52 2.40 -5.52 -3.48
N ALA A 53 1.08 -5.76 -3.43
CA ALA A 53 0.54 -7.11 -3.45
C ALA A 53 0.84 -7.87 -4.76
N GLU A 54 0.74 -7.18 -5.91
CA GLU A 54 1.10 -7.74 -7.22
C GLU A 54 2.59 -8.13 -7.29
N ALA A 55 3.46 -7.31 -6.70
CA ALA A 55 4.90 -7.50 -6.73
C ALA A 55 5.37 -8.69 -5.88
N LEU A 56 4.78 -8.88 -4.71
CA LEU A 56 5.25 -9.89 -3.76
C LEU A 56 4.52 -11.23 -3.84
N GLN A 57 3.21 -11.21 -4.12
CA GLN A 57 2.37 -12.41 -4.11
C GLN A 57 2.67 -13.33 -2.91
N LEU A 58 2.77 -12.73 -1.72
CA LEU A 58 3.20 -13.44 -0.52
C LEU A 58 2.28 -14.62 -0.23
N THR A 59 2.87 -15.74 0.16
CA THR A 59 2.12 -16.81 0.80
C THR A 59 1.62 -16.33 2.18
N PRO A 60 0.60 -16.99 2.77
CA PRO A 60 0.15 -16.66 4.12
C PRO A 60 1.26 -16.70 5.17
N SER A 61 2.22 -17.62 5.04
CA SER A 61 3.36 -17.69 5.97
C SER A 61 4.29 -16.49 5.83
N GLN A 62 4.59 -16.06 4.59
CA GLN A 62 5.44 -14.89 4.36
C GLN A 62 4.75 -13.59 4.77
N ARG A 63 3.42 -13.50 4.60
CA ARG A 63 2.63 -12.36 5.10
C ARG A 63 2.75 -12.22 6.63
N ALA A 64 2.78 -13.33 7.36
CA ALA A 64 2.94 -13.33 8.82
C ALA A 64 4.33 -12.90 9.30
N GLU A 65 5.34 -12.89 8.42
CA GLU A 65 6.72 -12.50 8.74
C GLU A 65 6.98 -11.00 8.52
N ILE A 66 6.02 -10.26 7.96
CA ILE A 66 6.12 -8.82 7.71
C ILE A 66 5.12 -8.03 8.53
N THR A 67 5.46 -6.77 8.82
CA THR A 67 4.57 -5.77 9.42
C THR A 67 4.06 -4.83 8.32
N LEU A 68 2.74 -4.83 8.10
CA LEU A 68 2.07 -3.91 7.19
C LEU A 68 1.35 -2.79 7.96
N GLN A 69 1.77 -1.56 7.69
CA GLN A 69 1.09 -0.35 8.13
C GLN A 69 0.35 0.28 6.94
N SER A 70 -0.89 0.71 7.15
CA SER A 70 -1.55 1.66 6.24
C SER A 70 -2.13 2.86 6.99
N LYS A 71 -2.58 3.87 6.24
CA LYS A 71 -3.13 5.13 6.74
C LYS A 71 -4.43 5.43 6.02
N ALA A 72 -5.37 6.03 6.73
CA ALA A 72 -6.67 6.46 6.20
C ALA A 72 -7.01 7.87 6.69
N GLY A 73 -7.88 8.57 5.95
CA GLY A 73 -8.53 9.79 6.43
C GLY A 73 -8.21 11.06 5.62
N ILE A 74 -7.34 11.01 4.61
CA ILE A 74 -7.18 12.12 3.66
C ILE A 74 -8.22 11.97 2.55
N VAL A 75 -9.06 12.98 2.37
CA VAL A 75 -10.05 13.00 1.29
C VAL A 75 -9.42 13.63 0.03
N THR A 76 -9.48 12.93 -1.10
CA THR A 76 -8.81 13.38 -2.34
C THR A 76 -9.50 14.58 -3.01
N GLU A 77 -10.79 14.76 -2.74
CA GLU A 77 -11.66 15.79 -3.30
C GLU A 77 -11.52 17.15 -2.61
N GLY A 78 -10.79 17.26 -1.49
CA GLY A 78 -10.61 18.53 -0.79
C GLY A 78 -9.53 18.52 0.28
N PRO A 79 -9.09 19.70 0.78
CA PRO A 79 -7.98 19.79 1.74
C PRO A 79 -8.45 19.54 3.18
N TYR A 80 -9.15 18.44 3.41
CA TYR A 80 -9.69 18.09 4.73
C TYR A 80 -9.48 16.62 5.06
N PHE A 81 -9.63 16.32 6.34
CA PHE A 81 -9.57 14.97 6.87
C PHE A 81 -10.97 14.49 7.24
N ASP A 82 -11.26 13.23 6.96
CA ASP A 82 -12.47 12.54 7.42
C ASP A 82 -12.07 11.35 8.29
N PHE A 83 -12.24 11.49 9.60
CA PHE A 83 -12.02 10.41 10.57
C PHE A 83 -13.34 9.83 11.08
N SER A 84 -14.42 9.98 10.31
CA SER A 84 -15.67 9.30 10.59
C SER A 84 -15.47 7.78 10.50
N TYR A 85 -16.28 7.06 11.27
CA TYR A 85 -16.26 5.60 11.28
C TYR A 85 -16.45 5.03 9.86
N ASP A 86 -17.42 5.54 9.11
CA ASP A 86 -17.76 5.02 7.77
C ASP A 86 -16.59 5.21 6.79
N HIS A 87 -15.97 6.39 6.78
CA HIS A 87 -14.81 6.66 5.92
C HIS A 87 -13.62 5.77 6.28
N ILE A 88 -13.29 5.62 7.57
CA ILE A 88 -12.19 4.77 8.01
C ILE A 88 -12.44 3.32 7.61
N ILE A 89 -13.66 2.80 7.80
CA ILE A 89 -13.99 1.43 7.45
C ILE A 89 -13.93 1.19 5.95
N GLU A 90 -14.42 2.13 5.13
CA GLU A 90 -14.33 2.05 3.67
C GLU A 90 -12.88 2.03 3.20
N ALA A 91 -12.05 2.96 3.69
CA ALA A 91 -10.62 3.02 3.37
C ALA A 91 -9.89 1.74 3.78
N VAL A 92 -10.12 1.24 5.00
CA VAL A 92 -9.49 0.00 5.49
C VAL A 92 -9.92 -1.20 4.64
N HIS A 93 -11.20 -1.33 4.28
CA HIS A 93 -11.64 -2.40 3.38
C HIS A 93 -10.98 -2.33 2.00
N GLY A 94 -10.83 -1.13 1.46
CA GLY A 94 -10.08 -0.89 0.23
C GLY A 94 -8.61 -1.32 0.34
N SER A 95 -7.94 -0.92 1.43
CA SER A 95 -6.55 -1.29 1.70
C SER A 95 -6.36 -2.80 1.83
N LEU A 96 -7.23 -3.49 2.57
CA LEU A 96 -7.18 -4.95 2.73
C LEU A 96 -7.36 -5.67 1.38
N ALA A 97 -8.32 -5.22 0.56
CA ALA A 97 -8.55 -5.77 -0.77
C ALA A 97 -7.35 -5.53 -1.70
N ALA A 98 -6.78 -4.33 -1.69
CA ALA A 98 -5.63 -3.97 -2.51
C ALA A 98 -4.36 -4.72 -2.10
N LEU A 99 -4.08 -4.80 -0.80
CA LEU A 99 -2.95 -5.54 -0.24
C LEU A 99 -3.12 -7.07 -0.29
N ARG A 100 -4.34 -7.56 -0.63
CA ARG A 100 -4.71 -8.98 -0.67
C ARG A 100 -4.42 -9.69 0.66
N THR A 101 -4.82 -9.06 1.75
CA THR A 101 -4.65 -9.56 3.12
C THR A 101 -5.93 -9.31 3.92
N ASP A 102 -6.12 -10.08 4.97
CA ASP A 102 -7.25 -10.02 5.89
C ASP A 102 -7.02 -9.12 7.11
N TYR A 103 -5.78 -8.65 7.33
CA TYR A 103 -5.46 -7.72 8.41
C TYR A 103 -4.33 -6.74 8.07
N LEU A 104 -4.37 -5.57 8.71
CA LEU A 104 -3.24 -4.65 8.84
C LEU A 104 -2.64 -4.84 10.24
N ASP A 105 -1.31 -4.78 10.34
CA ASP A 105 -0.65 -4.83 11.64
C ASP A 105 -0.83 -3.50 12.39
N ILE A 106 -0.79 -2.38 11.65
CA ILE A 106 -0.95 -1.03 12.17
C ILE A 106 -1.83 -0.21 11.23
N LEU A 107 -2.80 0.50 11.79
CA LEU A 107 -3.57 1.54 11.10
C LEU A 107 -3.24 2.90 11.72
N LEU A 108 -2.92 3.89 10.89
CA LEU A 108 -2.81 5.29 11.31
C LEU A 108 -3.95 6.12 10.71
N LEU A 109 -4.29 7.21 11.40
CA LEU A 109 -5.25 8.23 10.98
C LEU A 109 -4.49 9.55 10.72
#